data_AF-A0A7U6B9Z5-F1
#
_entry.id   AF-A0A7U6B9Z5-F1
#
_cell.length_a   1.000
_cell.length_b   1.000
_cell.length_c   1.000
_cell.angle_alpha   90.00
_cell.angle_beta   90.00
_cell.angle_gamma   90.00
#
_symmetry.space_group_name_H-M   'P 1'
#
loop_
_entity.id
_entity.type
_entity.pdbx_description
1 polymer ?
#
loop_
_entity_poly.entity_id
_entity_poly.type
_entity_poly.pdbx_seq_one_letter_code
_entity_poly.pdbx_strand_id
1 'polypeptide(L)'
;MDALLATSALTESLALFLVGDGVMQLVREQSPHAILQRHYAPTFKMLELYDIEEVYVCAVSLAERGLTAADLLIPVIPLSPAEIRRSWAGFTTHICF
;
A
#
# COMPACT_ATOMS: atom_id res chain seq x y z
N MET A 1 6.09 5.49 -4.00
CA MET A 1 5.93 6.21 -2.71
C MET A 1 6.10 7.71 -2.90
N ASP A 2 7.26 8.20 -3.35
CA ASP A 2 7.50 9.64 -3.55
C ASP A 2 6.43 10.32 -4.42
N ALA A 3 5.98 9.67 -5.49
CA ALA A 3 4.87 10.15 -6.33
C ALA A 3 3.51 10.24 -5.58
N LEU A 4 3.24 9.32 -4.66
CA LEU A 4 2.02 9.30 -3.85
C LEU A 4 2.01 10.50 -2.88
N LEU A 5 3.12 10.72 -2.17
CA LEU A 5 3.30 11.85 -1.26
C LEU A 5 3.34 13.21 -1.99
N ALA A 6 3.85 13.24 -3.23
CA ALA A 6 3.79 14.44 -4.07
C ALA A 6 2.36 14.71 -4.58
N THR A 7 1.57 13.67 -4.81
CA THR A 7 0.16 13.79 -5.25
C THR A 7 -0.76 14.17 -4.10
N SER A 8 -0.51 13.70 -2.87
CA SER A 8 -1.30 14.07 -1.69
C SER A 8 -1.19 15.56 -1.34
N ALA A 9 -0.09 16.22 -1.70
CA ALA A 9 0.04 17.67 -1.60
C ALA A 9 -0.85 18.46 -2.61
N LEU A 10 -1.52 17.78 -3.55
CA LEU A 10 -2.37 18.37 -4.59
C LEU A 10 -3.83 17.92 -4.53
N THR A 11 -4.13 16.78 -3.90
CA THR A 11 -5.49 16.24 -3.77
C THR A 11 -5.60 15.32 -2.55
N GLU A 12 -6.70 15.41 -1.84
CA GLU A 12 -7.09 14.47 -0.77
C GLU A 12 -7.83 13.24 -1.34
N SER A 13 -8.35 13.34 -2.58
CA SER A 13 -9.00 12.22 -3.27
C SER A 13 -7.97 11.35 -3.97
N LEU A 14 -7.35 10.45 -3.20
CA LEU A 14 -6.42 9.44 -3.67
C LEU A 14 -6.53 8.16 -2.83
N ALA A 15 -6.24 7.02 -3.44
CA ALA A 15 -6.16 5.73 -2.77
C ALA A 15 -4.91 4.97 -3.21
N LEU A 16 -4.33 4.21 -2.27
CA LEU A 16 -3.22 3.31 -2.52
C LEU A 16 -3.73 1.87 -2.57
N PHE A 17 -3.56 1.20 -3.71
CA PHE A 17 -3.90 -0.21 -3.89
C PHE A 17 -2.63 -1.08 -3.95
N LEU A 18 -2.50 -2.04 -3.03
CA LEU A 18 -1.41 -3.02 -3.05
C LEU A 18 -1.94 -4.39 -3.47
N VAL A 19 -1.51 -4.86 -4.64
CA VAL A 19 -2.00 -6.06 -5.32
C VAL A 19 -0.82 -6.91 -5.81
N GLY A 20 -0.97 -8.22 -5.87
CA GLY A 20 0.13 -9.13 -6.24
C GLY A 20 1.29 -8.99 -5.25
N ASP A 21 2.52 -8.89 -5.76
CA ASP A 21 3.70 -8.70 -4.90
C ASP A 21 3.77 -7.31 -4.24
N GLY A 22 2.91 -6.36 -4.63
CA GLY A 22 2.77 -5.07 -3.96
C GLY A 22 2.49 -5.20 -2.46
N VAL A 23 1.78 -6.25 -2.03
CA VAL A 23 1.50 -6.48 -0.59
C VAL A 23 2.77 -6.70 0.24
N MET A 24 3.86 -7.18 -0.38
CA MET A 24 5.14 -7.42 0.30
C MET A 24 5.81 -6.11 0.75
N GLN A 25 5.49 -4.97 0.11
CA GLN A 25 6.08 -3.67 0.46
C GLN A 25 5.73 -3.23 1.89
N LEU A 26 4.58 -3.67 2.41
CA LEU A 26 4.09 -3.33 3.74
C LEU A 26 4.45 -4.34 4.83
N VAL A 27 5.13 -5.45 4.54
CA VAL A 27 5.52 -6.43 5.56
C VAL A 27 6.38 -5.76 6.64
N ARG A 28 6.07 -6.00 7.92
CA ARG A 28 6.80 -5.43 9.06
C ARG A 28 8.20 -6.04 9.20
N GLU A 29 9.05 -5.40 9.99
CA GLU A 29 10.36 -5.95 10.40
C GLU A 29 11.33 -6.26 9.25
N GLN A 30 11.15 -5.62 8.09
CA GLN A 30 12.12 -5.66 6.99
C GLN A 30 13.51 -5.16 7.44
N SER A 31 14.57 -5.83 7.00
CA SER A 31 15.97 -5.45 7.28
C SER A 31 16.84 -5.51 6.01
N PRO A 32 16.67 -4.53 5.09
CA PRO A 32 17.41 -4.51 3.82
C PRO A 32 18.91 -4.16 3.95
N HIS A 33 19.38 -3.84 5.16
CA HIS A 33 20.79 -3.54 5.43
C HIS A 33 21.72 -4.71 5.10
N ALA A 34 21.26 -5.96 5.25
CA ALA A 34 22.03 -7.16 4.89
C ALA A 34 22.34 -7.27 3.39
N ILE A 35 21.56 -6.58 2.53
CA ILE A 35 21.76 -6.50 1.07
C ILE A 35 22.20 -5.11 0.61
N LEU A 36 22.68 -4.27 1.54
CA LEU A 36 23.14 -2.89 1.31
C LEU A 36 22.08 -1.96 0.66
N GLN A 37 20.79 -2.28 0.82
CA GLN A 37 19.69 -1.46 0.28
C GLN A 37 19.11 -0.50 1.33
N ARG A 38 18.58 0.62 0.85
CA ARG A 38 17.92 1.62 1.70
C ARG A 38 16.60 1.06 2.25
N HIS A 39 16.34 1.31 3.52
CA HIS A 39 15.10 0.90 4.18
C HIS A 39 13.97 1.90 3.90
N TYR A 40 13.13 1.58 2.91
CA TYR A 40 12.01 2.43 2.49
C TYR A 40 10.68 2.16 3.22
N ALA A 41 10.48 0.95 3.74
CA ALA A 41 9.23 0.56 4.42
C ALA A 41 8.76 1.57 5.51
N PRO A 42 9.63 2.14 6.37
CA PRO A 42 9.21 3.11 7.39
C PRO A 42 8.52 4.36 6.84
N THR A 43 8.77 4.75 5.59
CA THR A 43 8.14 5.91 4.96
C THR A 43 6.66 5.68 4.66
N PHE A 44 6.16 4.43 4.60
CA PHE A 44 4.71 4.17 4.58
C PHE A 44 3.99 4.63 5.86
N LYS A 45 4.69 4.78 6.99
CA LYS A 45 4.11 5.40 8.19
C LYS A 45 3.83 6.89 8.04
N MET A 46 4.36 7.54 7.01
CA MET A 46 4.03 8.93 6.71
C MET A 46 2.61 9.07 6.15
N LEU A 47 1.99 8.01 5.61
CA LEU A 47 0.64 8.09 5.05
C LEU A 47 -0.38 8.62 6.09
N GLU A 48 -0.29 8.15 7.33
CA GLU A 48 -1.08 8.62 8.49
C GLU A 48 -0.80 10.09 8.84
N LEU A 49 0.41 10.62 8.57
CA LEU A 49 0.77 12.03 8.80
C LEU A 49 0.32 12.98 7.67
N TYR A 50 -0.14 12.42 6.55
CA TYR A 50 -0.65 13.15 5.39
C TYR A 50 -2.15 12.86 5.16
N ASP A 51 -2.85 12.35 6.18
CA ASP A 51 -4.27 11.97 6.15
C ASP A 51 -4.66 11.01 4.99
N ILE A 52 -3.72 10.16 4.57
CA ILE A 52 -3.92 9.16 3.51
C ILE A 52 -4.49 7.88 4.14
N GLU A 53 -5.81 7.86 4.34
CA GLU A 53 -6.54 6.76 4.97
C GLU A 53 -6.93 5.62 4.00
N GLU A 54 -7.14 5.91 2.71
CA GLU A 54 -7.58 4.93 1.71
C GLU A 54 -6.43 4.02 1.21
N VAL A 55 -5.90 3.19 2.12
CA VAL A 55 -4.87 2.19 1.83
C VAL A 55 -5.48 0.79 1.77
N TYR A 56 -5.65 0.27 0.55
CA TYR A 56 -6.28 -1.02 0.26
C TYR A 56 -5.25 -2.11 -0.05
N VAL A 57 -5.45 -3.31 0.51
CA VAL A 57 -4.63 -4.50 0.20
C VAL A 57 -5.48 -5.62 -0.41
N CYS A 58 -4.96 -6.33 -1.39
CA CYS A 58 -5.62 -7.52 -1.94
C CYS A 58 -5.54 -8.69 -0.95
N ALA A 59 -6.69 -9.04 -0.34
CA ALA A 59 -6.79 -10.12 0.63
C ALA A 59 -6.36 -11.49 0.05
N VAL A 60 -6.63 -11.73 -1.25
CA VAL A 60 -6.18 -12.95 -1.94
C VAL A 60 -4.66 -12.94 -2.11
N SER A 61 -4.05 -11.81 -2.48
CA SER A 61 -2.59 -11.73 -2.64
C SER A 61 -1.83 -11.86 -1.33
N LEU A 62 -2.41 -11.42 -0.20
CA LEU A 62 -1.88 -11.72 1.13
C LEU A 62 -1.94 -13.23 1.43
N ALA A 63 -3.10 -13.85 1.24
CA ALA A 63 -3.30 -15.28 1.52
C ALA A 63 -2.40 -16.20 0.66
N GLU A 64 -2.21 -15.88 -0.62
CA GLU A 64 -1.25 -16.55 -1.53
C GLU A 64 0.20 -16.55 -1.01
N ARG A 65 0.55 -15.54 -0.20
CA ARG A 65 1.89 -15.34 0.38
C ARG A 65 1.98 -15.77 1.84
N GLY A 66 0.90 -16.34 2.40
CA GLY A 66 0.82 -16.75 3.80
C GLY A 66 0.77 -15.58 4.80
N LEU A 67 0.38 -14.38 4.33
CA LEU A 67 0.31 -13.16 5.12
C LEU A 67 -1.13 -12.84 5.55
N THR A 68 -1.26 -12.06 6.62
CA THR A 68 -2.53 -11.51 7.11
C THR A 68 -2.50 -9.98 7.16
N ALA A 69 -3.47 -9.35 7.83
CA ALA A 69 -3.46 -7.92 8.17
C ALA A 69 -2.87 -7.63 9.58
N ALA A 70 -2.52 -8.68 10.35
CA ALA A 70 -1.26 -8.61 11.10
C ALA A 70 -0.10 -8.65 10.09
N ASP A 71 1.15 -8.90 10.49
CA ASP A 71 2.31 -9.02 9.58
C ASP A 71 2.67 -7.75 8.77
N LEU A 72 1.78 -6.75 8.66
CA LEU A 72 1.95 -5.49 7.94
C LEU A 72 2.33 -4.34 8.90
N LEU A 73 2.92 -3.28 8.34
CA LEU A 73 3.57 -2.18 9.05
C LEU A 73 2.62 -1.04 9.48
N ILE A 74 1.51 -0.87 8.76
CA ILE A 74 0.49 0.17 8.94
C ILE A 74 -0.91 -0.46 8.89
N PRO A 75 -1.95 0.20 9.42
CA PRO A 75 -3.34 -0.17 9.17
C PRO A 75 -3.65 -0.15 7.67
N VAL A 76 -4.45 -1.11 7.21
CA VAL A 76 -4.90 -1.23 5.82
C VAL A 76 -6.30 -1.83 5.77
N ILE A 77 -7.01 -1.58 4.66
CA ILE A 77 -8.33 -2.12 4.39
C ILE A 77 -8.19 -3.33 3.44
N PRO A 78 -8.33 -4.58 3.93
CA PRO A 78 -8.27 -5.75 3.08
C PRO A 78 -9.53 -5.88 2.22
N LEU A 79 -9.35 -5.97 0.90
CA LEU A 79 -10.42 -6.10 -0.10
C LEU A 79 -10.23 -7.35 -0.96
N SER A 80 -11.34 -7.94 -1.40
CA SER A 80 -11.31 -8.97 -2.45
C SER A 80 -10.94 -8.38 -3.82
N PRO A 81 -10.47 -9.19 -4.78
CA PRO A 81 -10.22 -8.73 -6.15
C PRO A 81 -11.45 -8.10 -6.84
N ALA A 82 -12.67 -8.44 -6.42
CA ALA A 82 -13.89 -7.85 -6.96
C ALA A 82 -14.17 -6.45 -6.39
N GLU A 83 -13.90 -6.25 -5.10
CA GLU A 83 -14.02 -4.94 -4.44
C GLU A 83 -12.92 -3.97 -4.90
N ILE A 84 -11.68 -4.46 -5.07
CA ILE A 84 -10.59 -3.66 -5.67
C ILE A 84 -10.99 -3.18 -7.06
N ARG A 85 -11.47 -4.07 -7.95
CA ARG A 85 -11.94 -3.67 -9.29
C ARG A 85 -13.07 -2.63 -9.23
N ARG A 86 -13.96 -2.71 -8.24
CA ARG A 86 -15.06 -1.76 -8.06
C ARG A 86 -14.55 -0.39 -7.58
N SER A 87 -13.68 -0.36 -6.59
CA SER A 87 -13.10 0.88 -6.04
C SER A 87 -12.21 1.56 -7.09
N TRP A 88 -11.31 0.80 -7.74
CA TRP A 88 -10.44 1.25 -8.82
C TRP A 88 -11.19 1.97 -9.95
N ALA A 89 -12.36 1.46 -10.35
CA ALA A 89 -13.21 2.06 -11.38
C ALA A 89 -13.86 3.40 -10.97
N GLY A 90 -13.84 3.78 -9.68
CA GLY A 90 -14.26 5.09 -9.20
C GLY A 90 -13.22 6.19 -9.43
N PHE A 91 -11.95 5.84 -9.62
CA PHE A 91 -10.86 6.79 -9.87
C PHE A 91 -10.67 7.04 -11.37
N THR A 92 -10.52 8.31 -11.76
CA THR A 92 -10.37 8.74 -13.15
C THR A 92 -8.93 8.66 -13.67
N THR A 93 -7.96 8.69 -12.77
CA THR A 93 -6.52 8.62 -13.07
C THR A 93 -5.90 7.46 -12.30
N HIS A 94 -5.12 6.63 -12.99
CA HIS A 94 -4.40 5.51 -12.39
C HIS A 94 -2.91 5.65 -12.64
N ILE A 95 -2.11 5.51 -11.57
CA ILE A 95 -0.65 5.53 -11.64
C ILE A 95 -0.15 4.18 -11.10
N CYS A 96 0.40 3.36 -11.98
CA CYS A 96 0.90 2.02 -11.65
C CYS A 96 2.44 2.00 -11.60
N PHE A 97 2.98 1.14 -10.73
CA PHE A 97 4.42 0.93 -10.51
C PHE A 97 4.73 -0.57 -10.46
#